data_AF-S9V162-F1
#
_entry.id   AF-S9V162-F1
#
_cell.length_a   1.000
_cell.length_b   1.000
_cell.length_c   1.000
_cell.angle_alpha   90.00
_cell.angle_beta   90.00
_cell.angle_gamma   90.00
#
_symmetry.space_group_name_H-M   'P 1'
#
loop_
_entity.id
_entity.type
_entity.pdbx_description
1 polymer ?
#
loop_
_entity_poly.entity_id
_entity_poly.type
_entity_poly.pdbx_seq_one_letter_code
_entity_poly.pdbx_strand_id
1 'polypeptide(L)'
;MAYEDILEHFNGGGVHFLERRAYDYRLPLTFADCRPSAVIEITVTAPTTFMLTLSNIDHRGIQGEGAAADEDAGGIDYPPVMLSLCQPAEPGDDVYRVKLNTSADTMQPSDSKWTFLQAREISMRVDIDPQDGPTLLVPRLLETDTTVGSAAVGEPYEELVNPVHFLNNYDRSFPDEAGAAEERKEIPATLGIRLAAPLGSGGAAQVRLKKISGSNSVFENFPKFPTDDVEDVEELYFQMKEPTKGFADEKMGTELA
;
A
#
# COMPACT_ATOMS: atom_id res chain seq x y z
N MET A 1 18.83 21.04 -25.66
CA MET A 1 17.71 21.38 -24.79
C MET A 1 18.31 21.85 -23.48
N ALA A 2 18.10 23.11 -23.14
CA ALA A 2 18.44 23.67 -21.84
C ALA A 2 17.40 23.20 -20.79
N TYR A 3 17.67 23.38 -19.50
CA TYR A 3 16.72 22.97 -18.46
C TYR A 3 15.42 23.78 -18.53
N GLU A 4 15.52 25.05 -18.95
CA GLU A 4 14.41 25.96 -19.15
C GLU A 4 13.44 25.45 -20.23
N ASP A 5 13.95 24.87 -21.31
CA ASP A 5 13.13 24.25 -22.37
C ASP A 5 12.33 23.04 -21.83
N ILE A 6 12.85 22.34 -20.82
CA ILE A 6 12.16 21.21 -20.20
C ILE A 6 10.93 21.71 -19.45
N LEU A 7 11.04 22.81 -18.71
CA LEU A 7 9.94 23.40 -17.95
C LEU A 7 8.86 24.00 -18.88
N GLU A 8 9.22 24.39 -20.10
CA GLU A 8 8.27 24.90 -21.09
C GLU A 8 7.50 23.79 -21.82
N HIS A 9 8.16 22.65 -22.08
CA HIS A 9 7.61 21.62 -22.95
C HIS A 9 7.08 20.37 -22.24
N PHE A 10 7.43 20.15 -20.97
CA PHE A 10 7.02 18.96 -20.22
C PHE A 10 6.19 19.34 -18.98
N ASN A 11 5.02 18.71 -18.84
CA ASN A 11 4.15 18.86 -17.67
C ASN A 11 4.50 17.89 -16.53
N GLY A 12 5.55 17.09 -16.68
CA GLY A 12 5.99 16.10 -15.71
C GLY A 12 6.88 15.01 -16.32
N GLY A 13 7.34 14.08 -15.49
CA GLY A 13 8.14 12.93 -15.90
C GLY A 13 8.19 11.87 -14.80
N GLY A 14 8.32 10.61 -15.19
CA GLY A 14 8.51 9.50 -14.24
C GLY A 14 9.95 9.46 -13.74
N VAL A 15 10.13 9.36 -12.42
CA VAL A 15 11.45 9.15 -11.79
C VAL A 15 11.47 7.76 -11.17
N HIS A 16 12.47 6.96 -11.53
CA HIS A 16 12.69 5.66 -10.91
C HIS A 16 13.93 5.70 -10.03
N PHE A 17 13.73 5.61 -8.71
CA PHE A 17 14.84 5.61 -7.75
C PHE A 17 15.56 4.26 -7.77
N LEU A 18 16.80 4.27 -8.26
CA LEU A 18 17.67 3.11 -8.24
C LEU A 18 18.52 3.11 -6.97
N GLU A 19 18.01 2.52 -5.90
CA GLU A 19 18.84 2.14 -4.76
C GLU A 19 19.49 0.78 -5.08
N ARG A 20 20.76 0.81 -5.53
CA ARG A 20 21.49 -0.37 -6.04
C ARG A 20 21.66 -1.48 -5.02
N ARG A 21 21.50 -1.17 -3.72
CA ARG A 21 21.62 -2.13 -2.62
C ARG A 21 20.41 -2.09 -1.69
N ALA A 22 19.22 -1.88 -2.23
CA ALA A 22 18.01 -1.95 -1.43
C ALA A 22 17.56 -3.39 -1.20
N TYR A 23 17.16 -3.67 0.03
CA TYR A 23 16.24 -4.77 0.34
C TYR A 23 14.85 -4.36 -0.13
N ASP A 24 14.10 -5.30 -0.69
CA ASP A 24 12.76 -5.09 -1.25
C ASP A 24 11.79 -6.09 -0.64
N TYR A 25 10.76 -5.58 0.03
CA TYR A 25 9.72 -6.35 0.69
C TYR A 25 8.39 -6.03 0.03
N ARG A 26 7.60 -7.04 -0.29
CA ARG A 26 6.32 -6.90 -0.98
C ARG A 26 5.27 -7.71 -0.27
N LEU A 27 4.26 -7.02 0.26
CA LEU A 27 3.11 -7.61 0.91
C LEU A 27 1.91 -7.48 -0.03
N PRO A 28 1.46 -8.57 -0.67
CA PRO A 28 0.15 -8.59 -1.32
C PRO A 28 -0.93 -8.35 -0.26
N LEU A 29 -1.96 -7.60 -0.62
CA LEU A 29 -3.13 -7.36 0.21
C LEU A 29 -4.34 -7.17 -0.69
N THR A 30 -5.54 -7.24 -0.12
CA THR A 30 -6.77 -6.87 -0.83
C THR A 30 -7.46 -5.73 -0.11
N PHE A 31 -8.26 -4.97 -0.84
CA PHE A 31 -9.22 -4.03 -0.28
C PHE A 31 -10.62 -4.63 -0.44
N ALA A 32 -11.30 -4.95 0.66
CA ALA A 32 -12.73 -5.29 0.65
C ALA A 32 -13.53 -4.01 0.87
N ASP A 33 -14.27 -3.54 -0.13
CA ASP A 33 -15.01 -2.27 -0.11
C ASP A 33 -14.15 -1.11 0.45
N CYS A 34 -12.99 -0.93 -0.17
CA CYS A 34 -11.97 0.07 0.19
C CYS A 34 -11.28 -0.14 1.57
N ARG A 35 -11.57 -1.21 2.31
CA ARG A 35 -10.90 -1.54 3.58
C ARG A 35 -9.74 -2.52 3.34
N PRO A 36 -8.49 -2.17 3.67
CA PRO A 36 -7.35 -3.05 3.42
C PRO A 36 -7.37 -4.26 4.37
N SER A 37 -6.99 -5.42 3.87
CA SER A 37 -6.79 -6.62 4.69
C SER A 37 -5.62 -6.51 5.65
N ALA A 38 -4.64 -5.65 5.35
CA ALA A 38 -3.48 -5.42 6.20
C ALA A 38 -2.98 -3.97 6.14
N VAL A 39 -2.45 -3.53 7.27
CA VAL A 39 -1.60 -2.33 7.40
C VAL A 39 -0.25 -2.76 8.00
N ILE A 40 0.72 -1.86 8.04
CA ILE A 40 2.01 -2.15 8.68
C ILE A 40 2.34 -1.13 9.76
N GLU A 41 2.96 -1.61 10.82
CA GLU A 41 3.54 -0.79 11.87
C GLU A 41 5.07 -0.84 11.76
N ILE A 42 5.70 0.33 11.69
CA ILE A 42 7.13 0.51 11.52
C ILE A 42 7.70 1.08 12.82
N THR A 43 8.69 0.39 13.38
CA THR A 43 9.49 0.88 14.50
C THR A 43 10.95 0.91 14.09
N VAL A 44 11.61 2.07 14.28
CA VAL A 44 13.02 2.27 13.93
C VAL A 44 13.84 2.53 15.18
N THR A 45 15.11 2.09 15.17
CA THR A 45 16.04 2.33 16.29
C THR A 45 17.04 3.45 16.00
N ALA A 46 17.15 3.85 14.73
CA ALA A 46 17.90 5.00 14.26
C ALA A 46 17.13 5.68 13.11
N PRO A 47 17.42 6.96 12.81
CA PRO A 47 16.82 7.64 11.66
C PRO A 47 17.02 6.80 10.39
N THR A 48 15.91 6.40 9.76
CA THR A 48 15.92 5.44 8.66
C THR A 48 15.07 5.95 7.50
N THR A 49 15.65 5.93 6.30
CA THR A 49 14.93 6.28 5.08
C THR A 49 14.25 5.07 4.47
N PHE A 50 12.98 5.23 4.13
CA PHE A 50 12.18 4.24 3.42
C PHE A 50 11.70 4.79 2.08
N MET A 51 11.58 3.89 1.11
CA MET A 51 10.72 4.07 -0.06
C MET A 51 9.51 3.17 0.12
N LEU A 52 8.34 3.78 0.27
CA LEU A 52 7.08 3.10 0.51
C LEU A 52 6.24 3.19 -0.77
N THR A 53 5.73 2.07 -1.25
CA THR A 53 5.04 1.97 -2.55
C THR A 53 3.71 1.25 -2.39
N LEU A 54 2.66 1.70 -3.05
CA LEU A 54 1.41 0.96 -3.21
C LEU A 54 1.17 0.75 -4.69
N SER A 55 1.02 -0.51 -5.07
CA SER A 55 0.88 -0.94 -6.46
C SER A 55 -0.50 -1.52 -6.68
N ASN A 56 -1.26 -0.96 -7.62
CA ASN A 56 -2.44 -1.60 -8.20
C ASN A 56 -2.03 -2.80 -9.06
N ILE A 57 -3.00 -3.66 -9.38
CA ILE A 57 -2.79 -4.72 -10.37
C ILE A 57 -2.37 -4.12 -11.71
N ASP A 58 -1.39 -4.73 -12.35
CA ASP A 58 -1.04 -4.41 -13.72
C ASP A 58 -2.12 -4.94 -14.67
N HIS A 59 -2.88 -4.04 -15.30
CA HIS A 59 -3.92 -4.43 -16.27
C HIS A 59 -3.39 -5.31 -17.42
N ARG A 60 -2.08 -5.26 -17.71
CA ARG A 60 -1.45 -6.14 -18.71
C ARG A 60 -1.34 -7.60 -18.27
N GLY A 61 -1.49 -7.86 -16.97
CA GLY A 61 -1.48 -9.19 -16.36
C GLY A 61 -2.87 -9.79 -16.13
N ILE A 62 -3.94 -9.05 -16.48
CA ILE A 62 -5.33 -9.51 -16.36
C ILE A 62 -5.66 -10.49 -17.50
N GLN A 63 -6.20 -11.66 -17.15
CA GLN A 63 -6.63 -12.70 -18.10
C GLN A 63 -8.15 -12.59 -18.32
N GLY A 64 -8.66 -12.55 -19.55
CA GLY A 64 -10.12 -12.53 -19.82
C GLY A 64 -10.50 -12.08 -21.24
N GLU A 65 -11.74 -12.35 -21.67
CA GLU A 65 -12.28 -11.89 -22.96
C GLU A 65 -12.54 -10.38 -22.93
N GLY A 66 -11.47 -9.62 -23.20
CA GLY A 66 -11.33 -8.17 -23.03
C GLY A 66 -9.86 -7.78 -22.88
N ALA A 67 -8.99 -8.76 -22.61
CA ALA A 67 -7.54 -8.66 -22.56
C ALA A 67 -6.87 -8.60 -23.95
N ALA A 68 -7.64 -8.49 -25.04
CA ALA A 68 -7.11 -8.37 -26.39
C ALA A 68 -7.70 -7.15 -27.10
N ALA A 69 -6.87 -6.10 -27.21
CA ALA A 69 -6.78 -5.28 -28.41
C ALA A 69 -8.10 -4.75 -29.01
N ASP A 70 -8.98 -4.16 -28.21
CA ASP A 70 -9.96 -3.23 -28.76
C ASP A 70 -9.34 -1.83 -28.81
N GLU A 71 -9.44 -1.20 -29.96
CA GLU A 71 -8.90 0.12 -30.32
C GLU A 71 -9.53 1.28 -29.49
N ASP A 72 -10.32 0.95 -28.46
CA ASP A 72 -10.91 1.79 -27.42
C ASP A 72 -10.46 1.40 -25.98
N ALA A 73 -9.33 0.68 -25.81
CA ALA A 73 -8.71 0.37 -24.51
C ALA A 73 -8.13 1.61 -23.77
N GLY A 74 -8.75 2.78 -23.94
CA GLY A 74 -8.45 4.02 -23.25
C GLY A 74 -9.38 4.30 -22.06
N GLY A 75 -9.77 3.30 -21.25
CA GLY A 75 -10.86 3.54 -20.29
C GLY A 75 -10.94 2.74 -18.98
N ILE A 76 -10.04 1.80 -18.66
CA ILE A 76 -9.98 1.27 -17.29
C ILE A 76 -8.91 2.06 -16.55
N ASP A 77 -9.34 3.14 -15.91
CA ASP A 77 -8.49 3.88 -15.00
C ASP A 77 -8.12 2.98 -13.82
N TYR A 78 -6.87 3.08 -13.36
CA TYR A 78 -6.48 2.43 -12.12
C TYR A 78 -7.36 2.94 -10.97
N PRO A 79 -7.76 2.05 -10.03
CA PRO A 79 -8.45 2.49 -8.83
C PRO A 79 -7.65 3.60 -8.13
N PRO A 80 -8.28 4.71 -7.73
CA PRO A 80 -7.58 5.82 -7.10
C PRO A 80 -7.07 5.40 -5.72
N VAL A 81 -5.75 5.42 -5.52
CA VAL A 81 -5.10 4.93 -4.29
C VAL A 81 -4.28 6.03 -3.60
N MET A 82 -4.03 5.84 -2.31
CA MET A 82 -3.16 6.69 -1.48
C MET A 82 -2.47 5.86 -0.40
N LEU A 83 -1.27 6.26 0.01
CA LEU A 83 -0.67 5.79 1.26
C LEU A 83 -0.65 6.92 2.28
N SER A 84 -0.99 6.60 3.53
CA SER A 84 -0.84 7.51 4.66
C SER A 84 0.16 6.98 5.66
N LEU A 85 1.12 7.82 6.03
CA LEU A 85 1.99 7.62 7.18
C LEU A 85 1.35 8.29 8.39
N CYS A 86 1.07 7.50 9.43
CA CYS A 86 0.36 7.92 10.63
C CYS A 86 1.26 7.74 11.86
N GLN A 87 1.25 8.71 12.76
CA GLN A 87 2.06 8.73 13.98
C GLN A 87 1.19 9.07 15.18
N PRO A 88 1.61 8.75 16.42
CA PRO A 88 0.94 9.22 17.62
C PRO A 88 0.72 10.74 17.55
N ALA A 89 -0.47 11.21 17.93
CA ALA A 89 -0.77 12.64 17.96
C ALA A 89 0.14 13.36 18.96
N GLU A 90 0.40 12.71 20.09
CA GLU A 90 1.42 13.04 21.09
C GLU A 90 2.22 11.78 21.47
N PRO A 91 3.44 11.90 22.02
CA PRO A 91 4.24 10.73 22.41
C PRO A 91 3.51 9.85 23.44
N GLY A 92 3.27 8.59 23.09
CA GLY A 92 2.58 7.62 23.95
C GLY A 92 1.06 7.67 23.92
N ASP A 93 0.48 8.47 23.02
CA ASP A 93 -0.97 8.61 22.85
C ASP A 93 -1.58 7.39 22.12
N ASP A 94 -2.82 7.06 22.45
CA ASP A 94 -3.63 6.02 21.77
C ASP A 94 -4.44 6.58 20.59
N VAL A 95 -4.23 7.86 20.28
CA VAL A 95 -4.79 8.54 19.11
C VAL A 95 -3.66 8.84 18.14
N TYR A 96 -3.80 8.34 16.92
CA TYR A 96 -2.87 8.61 15.85
C TYR A 96 -3.39 9.73 14.97
N ARG A 97 -2.48 10.39 14.27
CA ARG A 97 -2.77 11.37 13.23
C ARG A 97 -2.07 11.01 11.94
N VAL A 98 -2.71 11.31 10.82
CA VAL A 98 -2.06 11.27 9.51
C VAL A 98 -1.03 12.40 9.45
N LYS A 99 0.23 12.02 9.23
CA LYS A 99 1.38 12.93 9.16
C LYS A 99 1.74 13.27 7.72
N LEU A 100 1.75 12.25 6.85
CA LEU A 100 2.08 12.38 5.43
C LEU A 100 1.16 11.51 4.59
N ASN A 101 0.83 11.99 3.41
CA ASN A 101 0.17 11.25 2.35
C ASN A 101 1.06 11.22 1.12
N THR A 102 0.94 10.17 0.30
CA THR A 102 1.51 10.18 -1.05
C THR A 102 0.99 11.37 -1.87
N SER A 103 1.84 11.88 -2.75
CA SER A 103 1.51 12.96 -3.68
C SER A 103 1.98 12.58 -5.08
N ALA A 104 1.77 13.46 -6.07
CA ALA A 104 2.31 13.27 -7.41
C ALA A 104 3.85 13.33 -7.45
N ASP A 105 4.51 13.84 -6.40
CA ASP A 105 5.96 13.84 -6.23
C ASP A 105 6.34 12.90 -5.07
N THR A 106 6.92 11.75 -5.42
CA THR A 106 7.44 10.75 -4.46
C THR A 106 8.39 11.34 -3.42
N MET A 107 9.16 12.38 -3.76
CA MET A 107 10.14 13.00 -2.86
C MET A 107 9.52 14.08 -1.98
N GLN A 108 8.30 14.50 -2.28
CA GLN A 108 7.55 15.51 -1.55
C GLN A 108 6.15 14.97 -1.21
N PRO A 109 6.06 13.95 -0.32
CA PRO A 109 4.77 13.56 0.24
C PRO A 109 4.10 14.76 0.93
N SER A 110 2.77 14.78 0.95
CA SER A 110 2.00 15.92 1.43
C SER A 110 1.57 15.74 2.88
N ASP A 111 1.77 16.77 3.70
CA ASP A 111 1.27 16.87 5.07
C ASP A 111 -0.12 17.52 5.19
N SER A 112 -0.68 17.96 4.06
CA SER A 112 -1.85 18.85 4.03
C SER A 112 -2.86 18.49 2.96
N LYS A 113 -2.46 17.76 1.91
CA LYS A 113 -3.34 17.32 0.82
C LYS A 113 -3.63 15.84 0.93
N TRP A 114 -4.86 15.51 0.55
CA TRP A 114 -5.40 14.15 0.50
C TRP A 114 -5.70 13.85 -0.97
N THR A 115 -4.67 13.45 -1.71
CA THR A 115 -4.76 13.25 -3.15
C THR A 115 -4.67 11.76 -3.45
N PHE A 116 -5.81 11.17 -3.77
CA PHE A 116 -5.86 9.84 -4.37
C PHE A 116 -5.43 9.93 -5.82
N LEU A 117 -4.49 9.08 -6.22
CA LEU A 117 -3.91 9.07 -7.56
C LEU A 117 -4.38 7.82 -8.30
N GLN A 118 -4.86 8.00 -9.52
CA GLN A 118 -5.14 6.92 -10.46
C GLN A 118 -3.85 6.56 -11.19
N ALA A 119 -3.06 5.66 -10.60
CA ALA A 119 -1.81 5.20 -11.17
C ALA A 119 -1.59 3.72 -10.88
N ARG A 120 -0.79 3.05 -11.72
CA ARG A 120 -0.37 1.67 -11.47
C ARG A 120 0.38 1.56 -10.15
N GLU A 121 1.24 2.54 -9.87
CA GLU A 121 2.07 2.58 -8.67
C GLU A 121 2.15 4.01 -8.15
N ILE A 122 2.01 4.16 -6.84
CA ILE A 122 2.27 5.41 -6.12
C ILE A 122 3.34 5.15 -5.07
N SER A 123 4.11 6.17 -4.72
CA SER A 123 5.16 6.00 -3.72
C SER A 123 5.45 7.29 -2.97
N MET A 124 6.06 7.14 -1.80
CA MET A 124 6.66 8.23 -1.06
C MET A 124 8.01 7.80 -0.48
N ARG A 125 8.98 8.70 -0.53
CA ARG A 125 10.22 8.60 0.25
C ARG A 125 10.02 9.32 1.56
N VAL A 126 10.27 8.63 2.67
CA VAL A 126 10.12 9.18 4.01
C VAL A 126 11.32 8.86 4.87
N ASP A 127 11.70 9.80 5.72
CA ASP A 127 12.64 9.57 6.81
C ASP A 127 11.81 9.41 8.09
N ILE A 128 12.02 8.31 8.81
CA ILE A 128 11.35 8.02 10.07
C ILE A 128 12.39 8.08 11.17
N ASP A 129 12.11 8.85 12.22
CA ASP A 129 12.95 8.96 13.40
C ASP A 129 12.43 8.07 14.54
N PRO A 130 13.30 7.54 15.42
CA PRO A 130 12.85 6.71 16.55
C PRO A 130 11.86 7.40 17.50
N GLN A 131 11.89 8.74 17.53
CA GLN A 131 11.02 9.57 18.38
C GLN A 131 9.61 9.71 17.84
N ASP A 132 9.39 9.38 16.56
CA ASP A 132 8.10 9.44 15.89
C ASP A 132 7.24 8.19 16.15
N GLY A 133 7.84 7.16 16.74
CA GLY A 133 7.36 5.78 16.68
C GLY A 133 6.48 5.33 17.85
N PRO A 134 5.73 4.23 17.65
CA PRO A 134 5.60 3.47 16.40
C PRO A 134 4.77 4.20 15.34
N THR A 135 5.10 3.99 14.06
CA THR A 135 4.42 4.65 12.92
C THR A 135 3.60 3.64 12.13
N LEU A 136 2.35 3.96 11.80
CA LEU A 136 1.51 3.12 10.94
C LEU A 136 1.58 3.60 9.48
N LEU A 137 1.68 2.66 8.54
CA LEU A 137 1.49 2.92 7.12
C LEU A 137 0.17 2.28 6.70
N VAL A 138 -0.78 3.13 6.30
CA VAL A 138 -2.15 2.75 5.99
C VAL A 138 -2.38 2.89 4.47
N PRO A 139 -2.56 1.77 3.75
CA PRO A 139 -3.06 1.77 2.38
C PRO A 139 -4.50 2.26 2.33
N ARG A 140 -4.82 3.06 1.33
CA ARG A 140 -6.17 3.60 1.14
C ARG A 140 -6.60 3.47 -0.30
N LEU A 141 -7.87 3.18 -0.48
CA LEU A 141 -8.55 3.14 -1.76
C LEU A 141 -9.73 4.12 -1.70
N LEU A 142 -9.90 4.94 -2.74
CA LEU A 142 -11.02 5.87 -2.79
C LEU A 142 -12.31 5.10 -3.05
N GLU A 143 -13.34 5.41 -2.29
CA GLU A 143 -14.70 4.90 -2.52
C GLU A 143 -15.30 5.54 -3.78
N THR A 144 -15.70 4.67 -4.71
CA THR A 144 -16.29 4.99 -6.00
C THR A 144 -17.23 3.85 -6.39
N ASP A 145 -18.08 4.06 -7.39
CA ASP A 145 -18.94 3.01 -7.96
C ASP A 145 -18.16 1.78 -8.49
N THR A 146 -16.84 1.91 -8.69
CA THR A 146 -15.97 0.83 -9.17
C THR A 146 -15.17 0.13 -8.07
N THR A 147 -15.20 0.65 -6.84
CA THR A 147 -14.35 0.17 -5.73
C THR A 147 -15.13 -0.34 -4.52
N VAL A 148 -16.45 -0.19 -4.49
CA VAL A 148 -17.34 -0.73 -3.44
C VAL A 148 -18.55 -1.47 -3.99
N GLY A 149 -19.05 -2.42 -3.21
CA GLY A 149 -20.29 -3.16 -3.44
C GLY A 149 -20.24 -4.11 -4.64
N SER A 150 -21.34 -4.83 -4.87
CA SER A 150 -21.47 -5.85 -5.94
C SER A 150 -21.57 -5.27 -7.36
N ALA A 151 -21.16 -4.02 -7.58
CA ALA A 151 -21.37 -3.31 -8.84
C ALA A 151 -20.83 -4.10 -10.04
N ALA A 152 -21.74 -4.36 -11.00
CA ALA A 152 -21.63 -5.23 -12.18
C ALA A 152 -20.64 -4.77 -13.27
N VAL A 153 -19.55 -4.08 -12.90
CA VAL A 153 -18.52 -3.62 -13.83
C VAL A 153 -17.32 -4.56 -13.78
N GLY A 154 -17.26 -5.45 -14.78
CA GLY A 154 -16.15 -6.38 -15.00
C GLY A 154 -16.27 -7.70 -14.25
N GLU A 155 -15.45 -8.67 -14.65
CA GLU A 155 -15.26 -9.93 -13.92
C GLU A 155 -14.56 -9.67 -12.57
N PRO A 156 -14.80 -10.49 -11.53
CA PRO A 156 -14.11 -10.38 -10.25
C PRO A 156 -12.59 -10.50 -10.43
N TYR A 157 -11.80 -9.72 -9.69
CA TYR A 157 -10.34 -9.74 -9.83
C TYR A 157 -9.75 -11.13 -9.51
N GLU A 158 -10.40 -11.89 -8.65
CA GLU A 158 -10.06 -13.28 -8.26
C GLU A 158 -9.94 -14.21 -9.45
N GLU A 159 -10.77 -13.99 -10.48
CA GLU A 159 -10.79 -14.80 -11.70
C GLU A 159 -9.79 -14.28 -12.75
N LEU A 160 -9.43 -13.00 -12.63
CA LEU A 160 -8.66 -12.24 -13.60
C LEU A 160 -7.15 -12.23 -13.34
N VAL A 161 -6.71 -12.35 -12.09
CA VAL A 161 -5.30 -12.21 -11.70
C VAL A 161 -4.72 -13.46 -11.05
N ASN A 162 -3.40 -13.47 -10.85
CA ASN A 162 -2.74 -14.57 -10.18
C ASN A 162 -3.29 -14.73 -8.74
N PRO A 163 -3.69 -15.96 -8.32
CA PRO A 163 -4.23 -16.21 -6.99
C PRO A 163 -3.33 -15.79 -5.83
N VAL A 164 -2.01 -15.64 -6.06
CA VAL A 164 -1.05 -15.16 -5.05
C VAL A 164 -1.45 -13.80 -4.46
N HIS A 165 -2.16 -12.96 -5.23
CA HIS A 165 -2.64 -11.65 -4.78
C HIS A 165 -3.72 -11.74 -3.70
N PHE A 166 -4.42 -12.87 -3.61
CA PHE A 166 -5.50 -13.13 -2.66
C PHE A 166 -5.09 -14.04 -1.49
N LEU A 167 -3.81 -14.40 -1.37
CA LEU A 167 -3.34 -15.19 -0.22
C LEU A 167 -3.51 -14.46 1.13
N ASN A 168 -3.51 -13.13 1.08
CA ASN A 168 -3.79 -12.23 2.20
C ASN A 168 -5.10 -11.47 1.98
N ASN A 169 -6.14 -12.19 1.54
CA ASN A 169 -7.46 -11.59 1.36
C ASN A 169 -8.03 -11.07 2.69
N TYR A 170 -9.14 -10.32 2.60
CA TYR A 170 -9.75 -9.68 3.75
C TYR A 170 -10.25 -10.71 4.77
N ASP A 171 -10.93 -11.76 4.30
CA ASP A 171 -11.47 -12.83 5.15
C ASP A 171 -10.42 -13.56 5.98
N ARG A 172 -9.19 -13.68 5.48
CA ARG A 172 -8.08 -14.24 6.26
C ARG A 172 -7.72 -13.37 7.45
N SER A 173 -7.76 -12.05 7.29
CA SER A 173 -7.40 -11.10 8.36
C SER A 173 -8.59 -10.82 9.29
N PHE A 174 -9.81 -10.96 8.78
CA PHE A 174 -11.08 -10.74 9.47
C PHE A 174 -11.99 -11.98 9.35
N PRO A 175 -11.61 -13.13 9.96
CA PRO A 175 -12.36 -14.37 9.83
C PRO A 175 -13.77 -14.29 10.41
N ASP A 176 -13.98 -13.44 11.42
CA ASP A 176 -15.30 -13.19 12.01
C ASP A 176 -16.24 -12.42 11.05
N GLU A 177 -15.70 -11.79 10.01
CA GLU A 177 -16.44 -11.04 8.98
C GLU A 177 -16.60 -11.83 7.67
N ALA A 178 -15.96 -13.00 7.53
CA ALA A 178 -15.91 -13.78 6.29
C ALA A 178 -17.28 -14.23 5.74
N GLY A 179 -18.28 -14.33 6.61
CA GLY A 179 -19.66 -14.69 6.23
C GLY A 179 -20.46 -13.58 5.54
N ALA A 180 -19.95 -12.34 5.51
CA ALA A 180 -20.57 -11.19 4.85
C ALA A 180 -20.12 -11.03 3.37
N ALA A 181 -19.48 -12.05 2.79
CA ALA A 181 -18.75 -11.97 1.53
C ALA A 181 -19.61 -11.84 0.25
N GLU A 182 -20.89 -12.21 0.26
CA GLU A 182 -21.68 -12.31 -1.00
C GLU A 182 -21.88 -10.97 -1.74
N GLU A 183 -21.55 -9.83 -1.12
CA GLU A 183 -21.72 -8.50 -1.71
C GLU A 183 -20.46 -7.60 -1.70
N ARG A 184 -19.33 -8.08 -1.15
CA ARG A 184 -18.12 -7.27 -0.99
C ARG A 184 -17.24 -7.33 -2.23
N LYS A 185 -16.74 -6.17 -2.69
CA LYS A 185 -15.78 -6.12 -3.80
C LYS A 185 -14.37 -6.17 -3.25
N GLU A 186 -13.62 -7.22 -3.61
CA GLU A 186 -12.19 -7.29 -3.31
C GLU A 186 -11.33 -6.80 -4.48
N ILE A 187 -10.46 -5.84 -4.18
CA ILE A 187 -9.49 -5.29 -5.13
C ILE A 187 -8.08 -5.59 -4.62
N PRO A 188 -7.30 -6.42 -5.32
CA PRO A 188 -5.94 -6.73 -4.91
C PRO A 188 -4.96 -5.58 -5.17
N ALA A 189 -3.98 -5.46 -4.28
CA ALA A 189 -2.89 -4.51 -4.37
C ALA A 189 -1.60 -5.12 -3.78
N THR A 190 -0.49 -4.39 -3.88
CA THR A 190 0.77 -4.78 -3.25
C THR A 190 1.42 -3.59 -2.57
N LEU A 191 1.66 -3.74 -1.27
CA LEU A 191 2.41 -2.80 -0.45
C LEU A 191 3.90 -3.15 -0.51
N GLY A 192 4.71 -2.21 -0.98
CA GLY A 192 6.15 -2.35 -1.14
C GLY A 192 6.91 -1.50 -0.13
N ILE A 193 7.97 -2.07 0.45
CA ILE A 193 8.94 -1.37 1.30
C ILE A 193 10.32 -1.61 0.74
N ARG A 194 11.05 -0.53 0.46
CA ARG A 194 12.46 -0.60 0.07
C ARG A 194 13.31 0.30 0.95
N LEU A 195 14.45 -0.23 1.39
CA LEU A 195 15.40 0.46 2.25
C LEU A 195 16.81 -0.15 2.11
N ALA A 196 17.83 0.56 2.58
CA ALA A 196 19.24 0.18 2.37
C ALA A 196 19.74 -0.96 3.29
N ALA A 197 18.96 -1.35 4.30
CA ALA A 197 19.33 -2.31 5.33
C ALA A 197 18.22 -3.35 5.53
N PRO A 198 18.49 -4.54 6.07
CA PRO A 198 17.45 -5.52 6.31
C PRO A 198 16.46 -5.02 7.39
N LEU A 199 15.22 -5.49 7.29
CA LEU A 199 14.22 -5.46 8.35
C LEU A 199 14.39 -6.65 9.31
N GLY A 200 13.78 -6.55 10.49
CA GLY A 200 13.75 -7.62 11.50
C GLY A 200 14.83 -7.47 12.57
N SER A 201 15.06 -8.55 13.32
CA SER A 201 15.98 -8.54 14.48
C SER A 201 17.42 -8.18 14.05
N GLY A 202 17.95 -7.09 14.60
CA GLY A 202 19.28 -6.56 14.23
C GLY A 202 19.31 -5.79 12.91
N GLY A 203 18.16 -5.59 12.26
CA GLY A 203 17.98 -4.73 11.10
C GLY A 203 17.83 -3.24 11.45
N ALA A 204 17.58 -2.41 10.44
CA ALA A 204 17.36 -0.98 10.63
C ALA A 204 15.99 -0.65 11.24
N ALA A 205 15.01 -1.53 11.03
CA ALA A 205 13.66 -1.36 11.51
C ALA A 205 12.96 -2.71 11.75
N GLN A 206 12.02 -2.72 12.68
CA GLN A 206 11.04 -3.79 12.85
C GLN A 206 9.75 -3.36 12.16
N VAL A 207 9.21 -4.23 11.29
CA VAL A 207 7.95 -3.98 10.60
C VAL A 207 6.99 -5.10 10.94
N ARG A 208 5.97 -4.76 11.73
CA ARG A 208 4.91 -5.69 12.16
C ARG A 208 3.71 -5.54 11.23
N LEU A 209 3.13 -6.68 10.89
CA LEU A 209 1.90 -6.73 10.12
C LEU A 209 0.74 -6.55 11.08
N LYS A 210 -0.19 -5.67 10.74
CA LYS A 210 -1.32 -5.29 11.57
C LYS A 210 -2.60 -5.29 10.75
N LYS A 211 -3.73 -5.27 11.43
CA LYS A 211 -5.05 -4.98 10.87
C LYS A 211 -5.71 -3.87 11.68
N ILE A 212 -6.62 -3.16 11.04
CA ILE A 212 -7.45 -2.12 11.67
C ILE A 212 -8.89 -2.44 11.30
N SER A 213 -9.80 -2.39 12.27
CA SER A 213 -11.24 -2.60 12.02
C SER A 213 -11.74 -1.73 10.87
N GLY A 214 -12.59 -2.29 9.99
CA GLY A 214 -13.18 -1.55 8.88
C GLY A 214 -14.03 -0.34 9.32
N SER A 215 -14.49 -0.32 10.58
CA SER A 215 -15.23 0.79 11.18
C SER A 215 -14.35 1.95 11.67
N ASN A 216 -13.03 1.81 11.62
CA ASN A 216 -12.11 2.85 12.08
C ASN A 216 -12.22 4.12 11.23
N SER A 217 -12.25 5.28 11.90
CA SER A 217 -12.38 6.58 11.23
C SER A 217 -11.21 6.92 10.31
N VAL A 218 -10.08 6.23 10.44
CA VAL A 218 -8.95 6.36 9.50
C VAL A 218 -9.43 6.13 8.07
N PHE A 219 -10.34 5.19 7.81
CA PHE A 219 -10.81 4.86 6.46
C PHE A 219 -11.83 5.86 5.90
N GLU A 220 -12.44 6.67 6.76
CA GLU A 220 -13.35 7.77 6.39
C GLU A 220 -12.60 9.09 6.14
N ASN A 221 -11.29 9.00 5.90
CA ASN A 221 -10.37 10.13 5.68
C ASN A 221 -10.32 11.16 6.82
N PHE A 222 -10.54 10.73 8.06
CA PHE A 222 -10.28 11.60 9.21
C PHE A 222 -8.77 11.74 9.46
N PRO A 223 -8.28 12.94 9.78
CA PRO A 223 -6.86 13.18 10.04
C PRO A 223 -6.38 12.64 11.38
N LYS A 224 -7.30 12.27 12.29
CA LYS A 224 -7.01 11.65 13.58
C LYS A 224 -7.95 10.47 13.80
N PHE A 225 -7.45 9.42 14.43
CA PHE A 225 -8.19 8.18 14.67
C PHE A 225 -7.62 7.45 15.89
N PRO A 226 -8.45 6.69 16.62
CA PRO A 226 -7.97 5.90 17.75
C PRO A 226 -7.28 4.62 17.25
N THR A 227 -6.41 4.04 18.09
CA THR A 227 -5.68 2.80 17.76
C THR A 227 -6.02 1.63 18.67
N ASP A 228 -7.15 1.69 19.37
CA ASP A 228 -7.64 0.61 20.24
C ASP A 228 -8.02 -0.67 19.47
N ASP A 229 -8.31 -0.54 18.19
CA ASP A 229 -8.67 -1.60 17.24
C ASP A 229 -7.53 -1.96 16.27
N VAL A 230 -6.31 -1.47 16.52
CA VAL A 230 -5.11 -1.85 15.76
C VAL A 230 -4.53 -3.13 16.36
N GLU A 231 -4.73 -4.24 15.67
CA GLU A 231 -4.40 -5.57 16.16
C GLU A 231 -3.31 -6.24 15.34
N ASP A 232 -2.60 -7.19 15.94
CA ASP A 232 -1.74 -8.10 15.19
C ASP A 232 -2.60 -8.98 14.27
N VAL A 233 -2.14 -9.17 13.04
CA VAL A 233 -2.65 -10.25 12.18
C VAL A 233 -1.98 -11.57 12.57
N GLU A 234 -2.56 -12.68 12.10
CA GLU A 234 -1.85 -13.96 12.09
C GLU A 234 -0.70 -13.93 11.05
N GLU A 235 -0.32 -15.07 10.49
CA GLU A 235 0.70 -15.12 9.45
C GLU A 235 0.14 -14.67 8.10
N LEU A 236 0.77 -13.66 7.51
CA LEU A 236 0.52 -13.23 6.13
C LEU A 236 1.69 -13.63 5.23
N TYR A 237 1.36 -13.89 3.97
CA TYR A 237 2.32 -14.14 2.91
C TYR A 237 3.02 -12.85 2.47
N PHE A 238 4.32 -12.88 2.24
CA PHE A 238 5.04 -11.76 1.65
C PHE A 238 6.25 -12.25 0.85
N GLN A 239 6.76 -11.37 -0.01
CA GLN A 239 7.98 -11.62 -0.76
C GLN A 239 9.10 -10.72 -0.24
N MET A 240 10.31 -11.27 -0.21
CA MET A 240 11.52 -10.54 0.12
C MET A 240 12.57 -10.75 -0.96
N LYS A 241 13.24 -9.67 -1.36
CA LYS A 241 14.40 -9.74 -2.24
C LYS A 241 15.55 -8.98 -1.63
N GLU A 242 16.63 -9.70 -1.34
CA GLU A 242 17.90 -9.12 -0.94
C GLU A 242 18.62 -8.47 -2.13
N PRO A 243 19.49 -7.46 -1.88
CA PRO A 243 20.22 -6.73 -2.92
C PRO A 243 20.93 -7.58 -3.97
N THR A 244 21.55 -8.68 -3.55
CA THR A 244 22.40 -9.53 -4.40
C THR A 244 21.63 -10.69 -5.02
N LYS A 245 20.36 -10.88 -4.67
CA LYS A 245 19.58 -12.03 -5.11
C LYS A 245 18.83 -11.71 -6.41
N GLY A 246 18.84 -12.65 -7.35
CA GLY A 246 18.18 -12.49 -8.65
C GLY A 246 16.65 -12.59 -8.58
N PHE A 247 16.13 -13.30 -7.58
CA PHE A 247 14.71 -13.62 -7.39
C PHE A 247 14.28 -13.30 -5.95
N ALA A 248 12.97 -13.12 -5.75
CA ALA A 248 12.41 -12.94 -4.41
C ALA A 248 12.18 -14.30 -3.74
N ASP A 249 12.40 -14.36 -2.43
CA ASP A 249 11.93 -15.43 -1.57
C ASP A 249 10.49 -15.17 -1.16
N GLU A 250 9.73 -16.25 -1.07
CA GLU A 250 8.38 -16.26 -0.52
C GLU A 250 8.45 -16.65 0.96
N LYS A 251 7.78 -15.89 1.81
CA LYS A 251 7.76 -16.08 3.26
C LYS A 251 6.35 -15.92 3.80
N MET A 252 6.14 -16.41 5.01
CA MET A 252 4.94 -16.17 5.80
C MET A 252 5.35 -15.77 7.21
N GLY A 253 4.60 -14.87 7.83
CA GLY A 253 4.86 -14.46 9.20
C GLY A 253 4.02 -13.26 9.63
N THR A 254 4.21 -12.82 10.86
CA THR A 254 3.58 -11.64 11.46
C THR A 254 4.45 -10.37 11.33
N GLU A 255 5.69 -10.53 10.83
CA GLU A 255 6.66 -9.44 10.65
C GLU A 255 7.39 -9.61 9.32
N LEU A 256 7.78 -8.50 8.70
CA LEU A 256 8.59 -8.51 7.48
C LEU A 256 10.07 -8.69 7.86
N ALA A 257 10.57 -9.93 7.84
CA ALA A 257 11.94 -10.31 8.20
C ALA A 257 12.45 -11.54 7.42
#